data_AF-A0A524JTT6-F1
#
_entry.id   AF-A0A524JTT6-F1
#
_cell.length_a   1.000
_cell.length_b   1.000
_cell.length_c   1.000
_cell.angle_alpha   90.00
_cell.angle_beta   90.00
_cell.angle_gamma   90.00
#
_symmetry.space_group_name_H-M   'P 1'
#
loop_
_entity.id
_entity.type
_entity.pdbx_description
1 polymer ?
#
loop_
_entity_poly.entity_id
_entity_poly.type
_entity_poly.pdbx_seq_one_letter_code
_entity_poly.pdbx_strand_id
1 'polypeptide(L)' 'MKILVIVSQTQDTEAKIQVLASEDSVDTGGMKWIMNPYDEFAVEEAIQTKEKHGGEVVIVSIGPARVIDTIRQAL' A
#
# COMPACT_ATOMS: atom_id res chain seq x y z
N MET A 1 -11.47 -5.67 19.92
CA MET A 1 -11.68 -6.06 18.52
C MET A 1 -10.31 -6.19 17.83
N LYS A 2 -10.15 -7.10 16.86
CA LYS A 2 -8.96 -7.16 16.00
C LYS A 2 -9.39 -6.75 14.59
N ILE A 3 -8.72 -5.75 14.02
CA ILE A 3 -8.98 -5.23 12.67
C ILE A 3 -7.79 -5.62 11.80
N LEU A 4 -8.04 -6.37 10.73
CA LEU A 4 -7.02 -6.70 9.74
C LEU A 4 -7.16 -5.74 8.56
N VAL A 5 -6.09 -5.01 8.24
CA VAL A 5 -6.03 -4.12 7.06
C VAL A 5 -5.02 -4.69 6.08
N ILE A 6 -5.50 -4.99 4.87
CA ILE A 6 -4.64 -5.45 3.77
C ILE A 6 -4.20 -4.22 3.00
N VAL A 7 -2.89 -4.01 2.94
CA VAL A 7 -2.28 -2.91 2.19
C VAL A 7 -1.48 -3.47 1.03
N SER A 8 -1.55 -2.79 -0.11
CA SER A 8 -0.85 -3.10 -1.34
C SER A 8 0.09 -1.96 -1.70
N GLN A 9 1.22 -2.31 -2.31
CA GLN A 9 2.16 -1.34 -2.84
C GLN A 9 1.95 -1.22 -4.34
N THR A 10 1.68 -0.01 -4.81
CA THR A 10 1.45 0.30 -6.23
C THR A 10 2.49 1.30 -6.74
N GLN A 11 2.56 1.45 -8.06
CA GLN A 11 3.33 2.53 -8.68
C GLN A 11 2.67 3.87 -8.38
N ASP A 12 3.48 4.92 -8.22
CA ASP A 12 2.96 6.27 -8.03
C ASP A 12 1.93 6.62 -9.13
N THR A 13 0.68 6.87 -8.72
CA THR A 13 -0.44 7.06 -9.62
C THR A 13 -0.37 8.39 -10.39
N GLU A 14 0.51 9.30 -9.97
CA GLU A 14 0.80 10.54 -10.68
C GLU A 14 1.90 10.37 -11.74
N ALA A 15 2.67 9.28 -11.67
CA ALA A 15 3.75 9.02 -12.62
C ALA A 15 3.21 8.53 -13.96
N LYS A 16 3.83 8.97 -15.05
CA LYS A 16 3.51 8.46 -16.39
C LYS A 16 4.01 7.03 -16.53
N ILE A 17 3.09 6.11 -16.83
CA ILE A 17 3.43 4.71 -17.11
C ILE A 17 4.25 4.64 -18.40
N GLN A 18 5.43 4.04 -18.31
CA GLN A 18 6.28 3.73 -19.46
C GLN A 18 6.18 2.23 -19.76
N VAL A 19 6.06 1.88 -21.04
CA VAL A 19 6.02 0.50 -21.50
C VAL A 19 7.38 0.15 -22.07
N LEU A 20 7.86 -1.06 -21.80
CA LEU A 20 9.11 -1.56 -22.39
C LEU A 20 9.01 -1.56 -23.92
N ALA A 21 10.16 -1.43 -24.59
CA ALA A 21 10.23 -1.49 -26.06
C ALA A 21 9.74 -2.83 -26.65
N SER A 22 9.70 -3.90 -25.84
CA SER A 22 9.11 -5.19 -26.21
C SER A 22 7.58 -5.22 -26.12
N GLU A 23 6.93 -4.15 -25.66
CA GLU A 23 5.48 -4.00 -25.44
C GLU A 23 4.81 -5.00 -24.47
N ASP A 24 5.56 -5.95 -23.92
CA ASP A 24 5.03 -7.02 -23.06
C ASP A 24 4.92 -6.65 -21.57
N SER A 25 5.48 -5.52 -21.13
CA SER A 25 5.53 -5.15 -19.70
C SER A 25 5.78 -3.67 -19.46
N VAL A 26 5.41 -3.21 -18.26
CA VAL A 26 5.67 -1.86 -17.77
C VAL A 26 7.14 -1.73 -17.35
N ASP A 27 7.80 -0.63 -17.75
CA ASP A 27 9.14 -0.31 -17.30
C ASP A 27 9.12 0.15 -15.85
N THR A 28 9.58 -0.71 -14.94
CA THR A 28 9.62 -0.41 -13.51
C THR A 28 10.89 0.32 -13.06
N GLY A 29 11.81 0.62 -13.99
CA GLY A 29 13.06 1.32 -13.72
C GLY A 29 12.84 2.74 -13.23
N GLY A 30 13.32 3.06 -12.02
CA GLY A 30 13.23 4.41 -11.45
C GLY A 30 11.83 4.84 -10.99
N MET A 31 10.84 3.94 -11.00
CA MET A 31 9.51 4.24 -10.49
C MET A 31 9.50 4.35 -8.97
N LYS A 32 8.79 5.36 -8.47
CA LYS A 32 8.43 5.48 -7.06
C LYS A 32 7.27 4.53 -6.76
N TRP A 33 7.39 3.82 -5.64
CA TRP A 33 6.37 2.90 -5.14
C TRP A 33 5.71 3.53 -3.92
N ILE A 34 4.38 3.50 -3.88
CA ILE A 34 3.56 4.10 -2.84
C ILE A 34 2.58 3.08 -2.26
N MET A 35 2.02 3.36 -1.09
CA MET A 35 0.79 2.67 -0.66
C MET A 35 -0.30 2.95 -1.69
N ASN A 36 -1.09 1.95 -2.03
CA ASN A 36 -2.28 2.17 -2.85
C ASN A 36 -3.18 3.23 -2.17
N PRO A 37 -3.58 4.31 -2.87
CA PRO A 37 -4.30 5.42 -2.25
C PRO A 37 -5.59 5.01 -1.52
N TYR A 38 -6.26 3.95 -1.98
CA TYR A 38 -7.46 3.43 -1.30
C TYR A 38 -7.13 2.72 0.02
N ASP A 39 -5.94 2.14 0.11
CA ASP A 39 -5.49 1.42 1.30
C ASP A 39 -5.11 2.43 2.40
N GLU A 40 -4.71 3.66 2.04
CA GLU A 40 -4.51 4.76 2.99
C GLU A 40 -5.81 5.09 3.73
N PHE A 41 -6.94 5.14 3.02
CA PHE A 41 -8.26 5.34 3.66
C PHE A 41 -8.67 4.15 4.53
N ALA A 42 -8.31 2.92 4.13
CA ALA A 42 -8.60 1.73 4.92
C ALA A 42 -7.81 1.71 6.24
N VAL A 43 -6.54 2.12 6.21
CA VAL A 43 -5.71 2.29 7.42
C VAL A 43 -6.29 3.37 8.32
N GLU A 44 -6.64 4.53 7.76
CA GLU A 44 -7.24 5.65 8.51
C GLU A 44 -8.54 5.24 9.22
N GLU A 45 -9.47 4.58 8.52
CA GLU A 45 -10.73 4.16 9.13
C GLU A 45 -10.52 3.08 10.21
N ALA A 46 -9.52 2.19 10.04
CA ALA A 46 -9.16 1.21 11.05
C ALA A 46 -8.62 1.87 12.33
N ILE A 47 -7.81 2.92 12.19
CA ILE A 47 -7.30 3.73 13.31
C ILE A 47 -8.46 4.43 14.02
N GLN A 48 -9.33 5.14 13.29
CA GLN A 48 -10.50 5.80 13.88
C GLN A 48 -11.44 4.81 14.58
N THR A 49 -11.64 3.64 14.00
CA THR A 49 -12.45 2.57 14.60
C THR A 49 -11.83 2.07 15.90
N LYS A 50 -10.51 1.87 15.93
CA LYS A 50 -9.75 1.50 17.13
C LYS A 50 -9.85 2.59 18.21
N GLU A 51 -9.77 3.86 17.86
CA GLU A 51 -9.91 4.96 18.82
C GLU A 51 -11.30 5.02 19.45
N LYS A 52 -12.35 4.84 18.64
CA LYS A 52 -13.74 4.89 19.10
C LYS A 52 -14.16 3.70 19.95
N HIS A 53 -13.69 2.50 19.61
CA HIS A 53 -14.21 1.25 20.18
C HIS A 53 -13.16 0.40 20.92
N GLY A 54 -11.89 0.81 20.89
CA GLY A 54 -10.77 0.03 21.37
C GLY A 54 -10.43 -1.16 20.46
N GLY A 55 -9.19 -1.65 20.53
CA GLY A 55 -8.76 -2.83 19.79
C GLY A 55 -7.34 -2.75 19.29
N GLU A 56 -7.05 -3.65 18.36
CA GLU A 56 -5.75 -3.84 17.73
C GLU A 56 -5.94 -3.77 16.21
N VAL A 57 -5.10 -2.98 15.54
CA VAL A 57 -5.02 -2.92 14.07
C VAL A 57 -3.79 -3.73 13.66
N VAL A 58 -3.98 -4.67 12.74
CA VAL A 58 -2.93 -5.52 12.18
C VAL A 58 -2.84 -5.22 10.70
N ILE A 59 -1.66 -4.79 10.25
CA ILE A 59 -1.37 -4.52 8.85
C ILE A 59 -0.78 -5.77 8.20
N VAL A 60 -1.28 -6.13 7.02
CA VAL A 60 -0.74 -7.21 6.19
C VAL A 60 -0.52 -6.72 4.77
N SER A 61 0.61 -7.08 4.18
CA SER A 61 0.89 -6.87 2.76
C SER A 61 1.48 -8.14 2.15
N ILE A 62 1.26 -8.35 0.86
CA ILE A 62 1.82 -9.45 0.09
C ILE A 62 2.56 -8.87 -1.10
N GLY A 63 3.86 -9.17 -1.22
CA GLY A 63 4.67 -8.71 -2.33
C GLY A 63 6.17 -8.88 -2.10
N PRO A 64 7.02 -8.30 -2.98
CA PRO A 64 8.47 -8.34 -2.84
C PRO A 64 8.94 -7.60 -1.58
N ALA A 65 10.20 -7.77 -1.18
CA ALA A 65 10.74 -7.20 0.07
C ALA A 65 10.49 -5.69 0.26
N ARG A 66 10.35 -4.92 -0.83
CA ARG A 66 10.00 -3.48 -0.79
C ARG A 66 8.61 -3.16 -0.21
N VAL A 67 7.69 -4.13 -0.11
CA VAL A 67 6.38 -3.89 0.54
C VAL A 67 6.51 -3.62 2.04
N ILE A 68 7.66 -3.93 2.65
CA ILE A 68 7.96 -3.59 4.04
C ILE A 68 7.86 -2.07 4.26
N ASP A 69 8.22 -1.24 3.29
CA ASP A 69 8.12 0.22 3.42
C ASP A 69 6.66 0.68 3.48
N THR A 70 5.78 0.04 2.71
CA THR A 70 4.33 0.28 2.78
C THR A 70 3.75 -0.18 4.12
N ILE A 71 4.21 -1.31 4.66
CA ILE A 71 3.81 -1.76 6.00
C ILE A 71 4.27 -0.74 7.05
N ARG A 72 5.52 -0.24 6.97
CA ARG A 72 6.03 0.78 7.90
C ARG A 72 5.27 2.10 7.82
N GLN A 73 4.83 2.51 6.64
CA GLN A 73 4.00 3.71 6.47
C GLN A 73 2.64 3.58 7.17
N ALA A 74 2.11 2.36 7.31
CA ALA A 74 0.82 2.08 7.92
C ALA A 74 0.85 1.83 9.45
N LEU A 75 2.03 1.83 10.08
CA LEU A 75 2.22 1.62 11.53
C LEU A 75 2.29 2.94 12.29
#